data_AF-A0A965IBG4-F1
#
_entry.id   AF-A0A965IBG4-F1
#
_cell.length_a   1.000
_cell.length_b   1.000
_cell.length_c   1.000
_cell.angle_alpha   90.00
_cell.angle_beta   90.00
_cell.angle_gamma   90.00
#
_symmetry.space_group_name_H-M   'P 1'
#
loop_
_entity.id
_entity.type
_entity.pdbx_description
1 polymer ?
#
loop_
_entity_poly.entity_id
_entity_poly.type
_entity_poly.pdbx_seq_one_letter_code
_entity_poly.pdbx_strand_id
1 'polypeptide(L)' 'MNALNPVGEKFDPNRHQAVSMVDGASRDPAVPPNHVVEVMQKGYLIGERVIRPALVIVSAP' A
#
# COMPACT_ATOMS: atom_id res chain seq x y z
N MET A 1 0.06 14.75 -12.54
CA MET A 1 0.63 13.66 -11.73
C MET A 1 -0.50 13.05 -10.93
N ASN A 2 -0.67 11.73 -10.98
CA ASN A 2 -1.75 11.08 -10.24
C ASN A 2 -1.21 10.52 -8.92
N ALA A 3 -1.88 10.81 -7.80
CA ALA A 3 -1.45 10.31 -6.50
C ALA A 3 -1.86 8.85 -6.32
N LEU A 4 -0.93 8.01 -5.87
CA LEU A 4 -1.18 6.61 -5.56
C LEU A 4 -1.56 6.50 -4.08
N ASN A 5 -2.80 6.07 -3.80
CA ASN A 5 -3.32 5.86 -2.45
C ASN A 5 -3.98 4.47 -2.32
N PRO A 6 -3.18 3.40 -2.29
CA PRO A 6 -3.67 2.02 -2.43
C PRO A 6 -4.23 1.41 -1.14
N VAL A 7 -4.82 2.20 -0.22
CA VAL A 7 -5.36 1.66 1.04
C VAL A 7 -6.44 0.61 0.74
N GLY A 8 -6.31 -0.58 1.31
CA GLY A 8 -7.22 -1.71 1.08
C GLY A 8 -6.96 -2.47 -0.22
N GLU A 9 -6.04 -2.02 -1.08
CA GLU A 9 -5.65 -2.75 -2.29
C GLU A 9 -4.59 -3.82 -1.99
N LYS A 10 -4.46 -4.81 -2.87
CA LYS A 10 -3.39 -5.81 -2.79
C LYS A 10 -2.03 -5.14 -2.93
N PHE A 11 -1.05 -5.58 -2.14
CA PHE A 11 0.31 -5.09 -2.25
C PHE A 11 0.92 -5.45 -3.61
N ASP A 12 1.47 -4.45 -4.31
CA ASP A 12 2.18 -4.58 -5.58
C ASP A 12 3.59 -3.97 -5.42
N PRO A 13 4.66 -4.78 -5.38
CA PRO A 13 6.04 -4.29 -5.23
C PRO A 13 6.49 -3.31 -6.32
N ASN A 14 5.85 -3.31 -7.49
CA ASN A 14 6.21 -2.39 -8.58
C ASN A 14 5.71 -0.97 -8.32
N ARG A 15 4.67 -0.82 -7.49
CA ARG A 15 3.97 0.45 -7.24
C ARG A 15 4.05 0.86 -5.77
N HIS A 16 4.30 -0.08 -4.87
CA HIS A 16 4.28 0.08 -3.42
C HIS A 16 5.62 -0.33 -2.82
N GLN A 17 6.07 0.41 -1.82
CA GLN A 17 7.22 0.08 -0.99
C GLN A 17 6.74 -0.18 0.43
N ALA A 18 6.70 -1.45 0.84
CA ALA A 18 6.34 -1.82 2.20
C ALA A 18 7.49 -1.48 3.16
N VAL A 19 7.20 -0.70 4.20
CA VAL A 19 8.17 -0.33 5.25
C VAL A 19 7.92 -1.02 6.58
N SER A 20 6.73 -1.60 6.75
CA SER A 20 6.36 -2.37 7.94
C SER A 20 5.22 -3.34 7.61
N MET A 21 5.06 -4.34 8.46
CA MET A 21 3.94 -5.29 8.42
C MET A 21 3.22 -5.29 9.76
N VAL A 22 1.89 -5.39 9.74
CA VAL A 22 1.05 -5.46 10.95
C VAL A 22 0.01 -6.56 10.81
N ASP A 23 -0.55 -7.01 11.93
CA ASP A 23 -1.69 -7.93 11.90
C ASP A 23 -2.94 -7.20 11.36
N GLY A 24 -3.36 -7.55 10.14
CA GLY A 24 -4.54 -6.99 9.49
C GLY A 24 -5.86 -7.53 10.04
N ALA A 25 -5.87 -8.69 10.71
CA ALA A 25 -7.08 -9.24 11.34
C ALA A 25 -7.51 -8.42 12.57
N SER A 26 -6.56 -7.72 13.20
CA SER A 26 -6.79 -6.81 14.32
C SER A 26 -7.27 -5.40 13.92
N ARG A 27 -7.46 -5.12 12.62
CA ARG A 27 -7.99 -3.84 12.10
C ARG A 27 -9.51 -3.88 12.00
N ASP A 28 -10.16 -2.72 12.03
CA ASP A 28 -11.60 -2.56 11.79
C ASP A 28 -11.84 -1.56 10.63
N PRO A 29 -12.31 -2.02 9.44
CA PRO A 29 -12.57 -3.42 9.10
C PRO A 29 -11.27 -4.24 8.96
N ALA A 30 -11.38 -5.56 9.13
CA ALA A 30 -10.24 -6.47 8.96
C ALA A 30 -9.66 -6.37 7.54
N VAL A 31 -8.33 -6.34 7.45
CA VAL A 31 -7.60 -6.22 6.19
C VAL A 31 -7.06 -7.61 5.80
N PRO A 32 -7.32 -8.09 4.56
CA PRO A 32 -6.82 -9.40 4.15
C PRO A 32 -5.28 -9.45 4.11
N PRO A 33 -4.68 -10.64 4.27
CA PRO A 33 -3.24 -10.83 4.11
C PRO A 33 -2.70 -10.24 2.81
N ASN A 34 -1.48 -9.71 2.85
CA ASN A 34 -0.81 -9.09 1.69
C ASN A 34 -1.57 -7.89 1.06
N HIS A 35 -2.46 -7.24 1.80
CA HIS A 35 -3.08 -5.97 1.38
C HIS A 35 -2.46 -4.79 2.11
N VAL A 36 -2.57 -3.61 1.50
CA VAL A 36 -2.14 -2.35 2.09
C VAL A 36 -3.11 -1.98 3.21
N VAL A 37 -2.57 -1.88 4.41
CA VAL A 37 -3.30 -1.45 5.60
C VAL A 37 -3.32 0.07 5.68
N GLU A 38 -2.20 0.71 5.37
CA GLU A 38 -2.06 2.17 5.50
C GLU A 38 -1.01 2.72 4.55
N VAL A 39 -1.20 3.97 4.11
CA VAL A 39 -0.26 4.70 3.26
C VAL A 39 0.44 5.77 4.09
N MET A 40 1.73 5.56 4.36
CA MET A 40 2.59 6.52 5.08
C MET A 40 2.97 7.70 4.20
N GLN A 41 3.21 7.44 2.92
CA GLN A 41 3.53 8.47 1.94
C GLN A 41 2.91 8.10 0.60
N LYS A 42 2.07 8.99 0.06
CA LYS A 42 1.47 8.79 -1.26
C LYS A 42 2.55 8.64 -2.33
N GLY A 43 2.35 7.68 -3.23
CA GLY A 43 3.16 7.52 -4.44
C GLY A 43 2.68 8.46 -5.53
N TYR A 44 3.41 8.53 -6.64
CA TYR A 44 3.00 9.33 -7.81
C TYR A 44 3.26 8.60 -9.12
N LEU A 45 2.29 8.72 -10.02
CA LEU A 45 2.31 8.19 -11.38
C LEU A 45 2.30 9.33 -12.41
N ILE A 46 2.94 9.08 -13.55
CA ILE A 46 2.73 9.84 -14.79
C ILE A 46 2.27 8.86 -15.89
N GLY A 47 1.02 9.00 -16.32
CA GLY A 47 0.35 7.91 -17.05
C GLY A 47 0.38 6.63 -16.21
N GLU A 48 0.93 5.56 -16.78
CA GLU A 48 1.09 4.26 -16.10
C GLU A 48 2.46 4.08 -15.42
N ARG A 49 3.39 5.03 -15.60
CA ARG A 49 4.75 4.91 -15.07
C ARG A 49 4.83 5.42 -13.63
N VAL A 50 5.41 4.59 -12.76
CA VAL A 50 5.75 4.96 -11.38
C VAL A 50 6.92 5.93 -11.38
N ILE A 51 6.65 7.14 -10.88
CA ILE A 51 7.69 8.15 -10.61
C ILE A 51 8.25 7.96 -9.21
N ARG A 52 7.38 7.65 -8.26
CA ARG A 52 7.76 7.28 -6.90
C ARG A 52 6.74 6.28 -6.35
N PRO A 53 7.16 5.15 -5.77
CA PRO A 53 6.25 4.22 -5.13
C PRO A 53 5.57 4.86 -3.91
N ALA A 54 4.40 4.37 -3.54
CA ALA A 54 3.80 4.71 -2.25
C ALA A 54 4.51 3.96 -1.13
N LEU A 55 4.88 4.65 -0.04
CA LEU A 55 5.31 3.96 1.17
C LEU A 55 4.08 3.48 1.92
N VAL A 56 4.04 2.19 2.22
CA VAL A 56 2.87 1.53 2.79
C VAL A 56 3.23 0.63 3.97
N ILE A 57 2.22 0.39 4.80
CA ILE A 57 2.20 -0.71 5.78
C ILE A 57 1.29 -1.78 5.18
N VAL A 58 1.73 -3.03 5.22
CA VAL A 58 0.96 -4.16 4.67
C VAL A 58 0.49 -5.10 5.78
N SER A 59 -0.60 -5.82 5.53
CA SER A 59 -1.04 -6.89 6.41
C SER A 59 -0.05 -8.03 6.30
N ALA A 60 0.41 -8.50 7.45
CA ALA A 60 1.14 -9.75 7.56
C ALA A 60 0.32 -10.93 6.99
N PRO A 61 1.00 -12.02 6.57
CA PRO A 61 0.37 -13.27 6.15
C PRO A 61 -0.60 -13.84 7.17
#